data_AF-A0AAE0F4H8-F1
#
_entry.id   AF-A0AAE0F4H8-F1
#
_cell.length_a   1.000
_cell.length_b   1.000
_cell.length_c   1.000
_cell.angle_alpha   90.00
_cell.angle_beta   90.00
_cell.angle_gamma   90.00
#
_symmetry.space_group_name_H-M   'P 1'
#
loop_
_entity.id
_entity.type
_entity.pdbx_description
1 polymer ?
#
loop_
_entity_poly.entity_id
_entity_poly.type
_entity_poly.pdbx_seq_one_letter_code
_entity_poly.pdbx_strand_id
1 'polypeptide(L)'
;MLAISTPLDENNFYSTLLNMKDPVTRGPMFNVLEIKLICDVCSAKGVKDVCVHRRELIPPWKSDHRRESMTKALFESQPRMYMQEQLGISSSTDARCFDVAAIDDFGKSKVRLEGDPKHVFVGIDTCGGGSNFMALVSGAYSWDGILQILAVDTSPITSDAQLESEVASHAERLRAILEPRRCPVAHVSCDRPSRDGAMRPGVYTTWEIKERMRHELQRLLRERRIRLSDRLRCGREADVQELLKQLKRFEYIYKSSSSSVANERKRMISGKVHGQNDDAALALMLLAYWSSYYINNDGKCATGA
;
A
#
# COMPACT_ATOMS: atom_id res chain seq x y z
N MET A 1 -17.45 31.04 19.54
CA MET A 1 -17.94 29.93 18.72
C MET A 1 -17.63 28.64 19.46
N LEU A 2 -18.63 27.78 19.69
CA LEU A 2 -18.43 26.48 20.34
C LEU A 2 -18.60 25.40 19.26
N ALA A 3 -17.52 24.72 18.90
CA ALA A 3 -17.50 23.70 17.87
C ALA A 3 -17.27 22.33 18.53
N ILE A 4 -18.25 21.43 18.40
CA ILE A 4 -18.19 20.07 18.92
C ILE A 4 -17.98 19.14 17.73
N SER A 5 -16.92 18.35 17.76
CA SER A 5 -16.58 17.40 16.70
C SER A 5 -15.88 16.18 17.29
N THR A 6 -16.08 15.01 16.69
CA THR A 6 -15.31 13.80 16.99
C THR A 6 -13.94 13.91 16.32
N PRO A 7 -12.83 13.58 17.01
CA PRO A 7 -11.50 13.63 16.42
C PRO A 7 -11.41 12.61 15.27
N LEU A 8 -11.44 13.12 14.05
CA LEU A 8 -11.19 12.37 12.82
C LEU A 8 -9.69 12.45 12.47
N ASP A 9 -9.21 11.52 11.64
CA ASP A 9 -7.80 11.36 11.25
C ASP A 9 -7.07 12.70 10.96
N GLU A 10 -5.74 12.71 11.10
CA GLU A 10 -4.85 13.90 11.03
C GLU A 10 -5.00 14.76 9.76
N ASN A 11 -5.65 14.24 8.71
CA ASN A 11 -5.92 14.95 7.46
C ASN A 11 -7.26 15.70 7.42
N ASN A 12 -8.00 15.80 8.54
CA ASN A 12 -9.24 16.60 8.57
C ASN A 12 -8.94 18.09 8.83
N PHE A 13 -9.67 18.98 8.15
CA PHE A 13 -9.62 20.43 8.31
C PHE A 13 -9.72 20.88 9.77
N TYR A 14 -10.44 20.12 10.60
CA TYR A 14 -10.55 20.36 12.04
C TYR A 14 -9.25 20.11 12.80
N SER A 15 -8.49 19.05 12.50
CA SER A 15 -7.20 18.77 13.14
C SER A 15 -6.17 19.87 12.85
N THR A 16 -6.21 20.44 11.64
CA THR A 16 -5.42 21.62 11.26
C THR A 16 -5.87 22.88 12.00
N LEU A 17 -7.18 23.11 12.14
CA LEU A 17 -7.74 24.24 12.90
C LEU A 17 -7.37 24.17 14.38
N LEU A 18 -7.46 22.99 15.00
CA LEU A 18 -7.15 22.77 16.42
C LEU A 18 -5.66 23.03 16.74
N ASN A 19 -4.76 22.79 15.79
CA ASN A 19 -3.33 23.01 15.95
C ASN A 19 -2.85 24.36 15.38
N MET A 20 -3.77 25.20 14.88
CA MET A 20 -3.43 26.49 14.29
C MET A 20 -2.96 27.46 15.37
N LYS A 21 -1.85 28.14 15.10
CA LYS A 21 -1.32 29.20 15.96
C LYS A 21 -1.71 30.56 15.41
N ASP A 22 -2.07 31.47 16.29
CA ASP A 22 -2.30 32.85 15.92
C ASP A 22 -0.97 33.45 15.38
N PRO A 23 -0.98 34.07 14.19
CA PRO A 23 0.25 34.51 13.53
C PRO A 23 0.94 35.67 14.24
N VAL A 24 0.24 36.42 15.10
CA VAL A 24 0.76 37.59 15.81
C VAL A 24 1.29 37.21 17.18
N THR A 25 0.50 36.47 17.94
CA THR A 25 0.80 36.08 19.33
C THR A 25 1.58 34.76 19.43
N ARG A 26 1.63 33.97 18.34
CA ARG A 26 2.17 32.60 18.27
C ARG A 26 1.54 31.61 19.26
N GLY A 27 0.49 32.02 19.98
CA GLY A 27 -0.30 31.18 20.87
C GLY A 27 -1.31 30.32 20.10
N PRO A 28 -1.95 29.33 20.75
CA PRO A 28 -3.00 28.55 20.12
C PRO A 28 -4.18 29.45 19.73
N MET A 29 -4.66 29.34 18.49
CA MET A 29 -5.77 30.14 17.98
C MET A 29 -7.11 29.74 18.64
N PHE A 30 -7.20 28.50 19.11
CA PHE A 30 -8.36 27.96 19.82
C PHE A 30 -7.94 27.29 21.13
N ASN A 31 -8.74 27.48 22.18
CA ASN A 31 -8.64 26.66 23.38
C ASN A 31 -9.35 25.33 23.14
N VAL A 32 -8.57 24.24 23.12
CA VAL A 32 -9.06 22.90 22.81
C VAL A 32 -9.27 22.13 24.11
N LEU A 33 -10.49 21.63 24.32
CA LEU A 33 -10.82 20.71 25.41
C LEU A 33 -11.03 19.32 24.81
N GLU A 34 -10.08 18.42 25.05
CA GLU A 34 -10.13 17.05 24.55
C GLU A 34 -10.71 16.12 25.63
N ILE A 35 -11.90 15.56 25.36
CA ILE A 35 -12.56 14.62 26.27
C ILE A 35 -12.36 13.20 25.74
N LYS A 36 -11.42 12.46 26.32
CA LYS A 36 -11.20 11.02 26.03
C LYS A 36 -11.91 10.15 27.07
N LEU A 37 -12.56 9.08 26.63
CA LEU A 37 -13.16 8.08 27.53
C LEU A 37 -12.14 7.00 27.96
N ILE A 38 -10.89 7.10 27.51
CA ILE A 38 -9.75 6.31 27.96
C ILE A 38 -8.65 7.23 28.51
N CYS A 39 -8.04 6.86 29.64
CA CYS A 39 -6.88 7.59 30.14
C CYS A 39 -5.60 7.20 29.38
N ASP A 40 -4.61 8.08 29.33
CA ASP A 40 -3.38 7.85 28.57
C ASP A 40 -2.63 6.59 29.03
N VAL A 41 -2.70 6.26 30.33
CA VAL A 41 -2.13 5.04 30.91
C VAL A 41 -2.82 3.78 30.36
N CYS A 42 -4.14 3.78 30.24
CA CYS A 42 -4.90 2.66 29.68
C CYS A 42 -4.73 2.57 28.15
N SER A 43 -4.62 3.71 27.48
CA SER A 43 -4.34 3.80 26.05
C SER A 43 -2.97 3.20 25.72
N ALA A 44 -1.92 3.59 26.45
CA ALA A 44 -0.57 3.05 26.29
C ALA A 44 -0.48 1.54 26.58
N LYS A 45 -1.34 1.02 27.47
CA LYS A 45 -1.47 -0.41 27.78
C LYS A 45 -2.36 -1.17 26.78
N GLY A 46 -2.91 -0.50 25.78
CA GLY A 46 -3.72 -1.12 24.73
C GLY A 46 -5.08 -1.62 25.21
N VAL A 47 -5.66 -1.02 26.25
CA VAL A 47 -7.03 -1.31 26.72
C VAL A 47 -8.03 -0.84 25.66
N LYS A 48 -8.97 -1.70 25.24
CA LYS A 48 -9.83 -1.46 24.07
C LYS A 48 -11.33 -1.31 24.32
N ASP A 49 -11.80 -1.58 25.54
CA ASP A 49 -13.23 -1.55 25.85
C ASP A 49 -13.52 -0.39 26.80
N VAL A 50 -13.36 -0.60 28.12
CA VAL A 50 -13.74 0.40 29.12
C VAL A 50 -12.56 0.73 30.03
N CYS A 51 -12.16 2.00 30.05
CA CYS A 51 -11.22 2.48 31.04
C CYS A 51 -11.92 2.58 32.40
N VAL A 52 -11.53 1.72 33.36
CA VAL A 52 -12.10 1.76 34.72
C VAL A 52 -11.85 3.09 35.43
N HIS A 53 -10.82 3.84 35.01
CA HIS A 53 -10.40 5.11 35.60
C HIS A 53 -11.14 6.33 35.06
N ARG A 54 -12.02 6.17 34.07
CA ARG A 54 -12.82 7.26 33.48
C ARG A 54 -14.30 6.91 33.39
N ARG A 55 -14.77 5.98 34.22
CA ARG A 55 -16.17 5.51 34.23
C ARG A 55 -17.14 6.63 34.58
N GLU A 56 -16.71 7.56 35.41
CA GLU A 56 -17.44 8.76 35.82
C GLU A 56 -17.68 9.74 34.66
N LEU A 57 -16.88 9.67 33.60
CA LEU A 57 -17.05 10.49 32.39
C LEU A 57 -17.96 9.83 31.35
N ILE A 58 -18.42 8.59 31.59
CA ILE A 58 -19.34 7.89 30.70
C ILE A 58 -20.75 8.38 30.99
N PRO A 59 -21.45 8.99 30.01
CA PRO A 59 -22.80 9.47 30.24
C PRO A 59 -23.78 8.32 30.54
N PRO A 60 -24.81 8.52 31.38
CA PRO A 60 -25.78 7.48 31.76
C PRO A 60 -26.51 6.82 30.57
N TRP A 61 -26.67 7.53 29.45
CA TRP A 61 -27.28 6.99 28.23
C TRP A 61 -26.38 6.01 27.46
N LYS A 62 -25.07 5.98 27.78
CA LYS A 62 -24.05 5.14 27.14
C LYS A 62 -23.71 3.89 27.97
N SER A 63 -24.02 3.86 29.27
CA SER A 63 -23.85 2.70 30.14
C SER A 63 -24.88 1.57 29.91
N ASP A 64 -25.74 1.70 28.90
CA ASP A 64 -26.71 0.67 28.54
C ASP A 64 -26.03 -0.46 27.75
N HIS A 65 -25.82 -1.60 28.42
CA HIS A 65 -25.17 -2.80 27.88
C HIS A 65 -25.81 -3.27 26.56
N ARG A 66 -27.11 -3.02 26.35
CA ARG A 66 -27.80 -3.38 25.09
C ARG A 66 -27.34 -2.51 23.92
N ARG A 67 -27.12 -1.22 24.14
CA ARG A 67 -26.62 -0.30 23.11
C ARG A 67 -25.14 -0.50 22.86
N GLU A 68 -24.34 -0.79 23.88
CA GLU A 68 -22.93 -1.12 23.71
C GLU A 68 -22.74 -2.38 22.85
N SER A 69 -23.51 -3.44 23.15
CA SER A 69 -23.49 -4.70 22.38
C SER A 69 -23.94 -4.50 20.93
N MET A 70 -25.02 -3.74 20.72
CA MET A 70 -25.54 -3.41 19.38
C MET A 70 -24.57 -2.53 18.58
N THR A 71 -23.94 -1.55 19.22
CA THR A 71 -22.94 -0.68 18.60
C THR A 71 -21.68 -1.47 18.24
N LYS A 72 -21.22 -2.36 19.13
CA LYS A 72 -20.08 -3.25 18.87
C LYS A 72 -20.36 -4.21 17.72
N ALA A 73 -21.59 -4.72 17.59
CA ALA A 73 -22.03 -5.52 16.45
C ALA A 73 -22.09 -4.72 15.14
N LEU A 74 -22.59 -3.47 15.17
CA LEU A 74 -22.62 -2.58 14.00
C LEU A 74 -21.22 -2.24 13.49
N PHE A 75 -20.25 -2.06 14.39
CA PHE A 75 -18.86 -1.74 14.04
C PHE A 75 -17.92 -2.95 14.06
N GLU A 76 -18.44 -4.17 14.13
CA GLU A 76 -17.63 -5.40 14.22
C GLU A 76 -16.71 -5.56 13.00
N SER A 77 -17.18 -5.10 11.83
CA SER A 77 -16.41 -5.04 10.59
C SER A 77 -15.44 -3.85 10.49
N GLN A 78 -15.57 -2.84 11.36
CA GLN A 78 -14.80 -1.59 11.32
C GLN A 78 -14.30 -1.16 12.73
N PRO A 79 -13.37 -1.92 13.35
CA PRO A 79 -12.93 -1.68 14.73
C PRO A 79 -12.25 -0.31 14.94
N ARG A 80 -11.67 0.27 13.88
CA ARG A 80 -11.01 1.58 13.92
C ARG A 80 -12.04 2.71 14.03
N MET A 81 -13.14 2.62 13.30
CA MET A 81 -14.25 3.57 13.37
C MET A 81 -14.92 3.51 14.75
N TYR A 82 -15.08 2.31 15.33
CA TYR A 82 -15.53 2.16 16.72
C TYR A 82 -14.62 2.89 17.71
N MET A 83 -13.30 2.71 17.61
CA MET A 83 -12.34 3.34 18.53
C MET A 83 -12.33 4.87 18.42
N GLN A 84 -12.48 5.40 17.20
CA GLN A 84 -12.56 6.84 16.94
C GLN A 84 -13.90 7.43 17.43
N GLU A 85 -15.03 6.85 17.02
CA GLU A 85 -16.37 7.37 17.32
C GLU A 85 -16.80 7.12 18.77
N GLN A 86 -16.47 5.96 19.34
CA GLN A 86 -16.92 5.59 20.69
C GLN A 86 -15.91 5.93 21.78
N LEU A 87 -14.61 5.86 21.52
CA LEU A 87 -13.61 6.05 22.56
C LEU A 87 -12.89 7.40 22.46
N GLY A 88 -13.11 8.15 21.37
CA GLY A 88 -12.44 9.42 21.12
C GLY A 88 -10.94 9.24 20.88
N ILE A 89 -10.53 8.06 20.43
CA ILE A 89 -9.12 7.74 20.17
C ILE A 89 -8.85 8.01 18.70
N SER A 90 -8.18 9.12 18.39
CA SER A 90 -7.52 9.30 17.10
C SER A 90 -6.40 8.26 16.99
N SER A 91 -6.61 7.20 16.21
CA SER A 91 -5.58 6.19 15.97
C SER A 91 -4.45 6.79 15.13
N SER A 92 -3.44 7.36 15.77
CA SER A 92 -2.27 7.98 15.13
C SER A 92 -1.25 6.98 14.58
N THR A 93 -1.58 5.68 14.50
CA THR A 93 -0.69 4.73 13.85
C THR A 93 -1.01 4.75 12.36
N ASP A 94 -0.24 5.53 11.61
CA ASP A 94 -0.31 5.55 10.15
C ASP A 94 -0.17 4.11 9.63
N ALA A 95 -1.29 3.51 9.22
CA ALA A 95 -1.31 2.15 8.71
C ALA A 95 -0.74 2.09 7.30
N ARG A 96 -0.43 3.23 6.66
CA ARG A 96 0.10 3.26 5.30
C ARG A 96 1.45 2.56 5.23
N CYS A 97 1.61 1.74 4.21
CA CYS A 97 2.86 1.04 3.92
C CYS A 97 3.90 1.94 3.26
N PHE A 98 3.44 3.02 2.61
CA PHE A 98 4.29 3.92 1.84
C PHE A 98 4.10 5.38 2.25
N ASP A 99 5.19 6.13 2.10
CA ASP A 99 5.22 7.57 2.36
C ASP A 99 4.54 8.33 1.22
N VAL A 100 3.44 9.03 1.53
CA VAL A 100 2.62 9.72 0.53
C VAL A 100 3.38 10.84 -0.16
N ALA A 101 4.26 11.56 0.55
CA ALA A 101 5.05 12.62 -0.06
C ALA A 101 6.05 12.06 -1.08
N ALA A 102 6.67 10.92 -0.76
CA ALA A 102 7.56 10.23 -1.68
C ALA A 102 6.82 9.69 -2.93
N ILE A 103 5.58 9.22 -2.76
CA ILE A 103 4.72 8.82 -3.89
C ILE A 103 4.36 10.03 -4.76
N ASP A 104 4.04 11.17 -4.15
CA ASP A 104 3.73 12.40 -4.89
C ASP A 104 4.94 12.91 -5.68
N ASP A 105 6.13 12.87 -5.08
CA ASP A 105 7.38 13.18 -5.77
C ASP A 105 7.63 12.22 -6.95
N PHE A 106 7.42 10.92 -6.74
CA PHE A 106 7.51 9.91 -7.79
C PHE A 106 6.52 10.16 -8.94
N GLY A 107 5.26 10.45 -8.62
CA GLY A 107 4.21 10.72 -9.63
C GLY A 107 4.47 11.97 -10.48
N LYS A 108 5.20 12.95 -9.92
CA LYS A 108 5.63 14.17 -10.64
C LYS A 108 6.93 13.98 -11.42
N SER A 109 7.70 12.94 -11.14
CA SER A 109 8.97 12.71 -11.81
C SER A 109 8.76 12.42 -13.29
N LYS A 110 9.62 12.99 -14.14
CA LYS A 110 9.73 12.69 -15.56
C LYS A 110 11.20 12.73 -15.93
N VAL A 111 11.76 11.59 -16.29
CA VAL A 111 13.17 11.47 -16.65
C VAL A 111 13.31 10.70 -17.94
N ARG A 112 14.26 11.11 -18.76
CA ARG A 112 14.58 10.39 -19.99
C ARG A 112 15.48 9.20 -19.69
N LEU A 113 15.21 8.07 -20.32
CA LEU A 113 16.13 6.94 -20.28
C LEU A 113 17.35 7.30 -21.13
N GLU A 114 18.51 7.39 -20.48
CA GLU A 114 19.79 7.65 -21.15
C GLU A 114 20.45 6.33 -21.55
N GLY A 115 20.77 6.21 -22.83
CA GLY A 115 21.41 5.03 -23.40
C GLY A 115 20.48 3.82 -23.51
N ASP A 116 21.07 2.71 -23.97
CA ASP A 116 20.38 1.44 -24.13
C ASP A 116 20.44 0.65 -22.80
N PRO A 117 19.29 0.34 -22.18
CA PRO A 117 19.30 -0.49 -20.98
C PRO A 117 19.75 -1.91 -21.33
N LYS A 118 20.65 -2.48 -20.52
CA LYS A 118 21.06 -3.89 -20.67
C LYS A 118 19.91 -4.86 -20.44
N HIS A 119 19.02 -4.51 -19.52
CA HIS A 119 17.88 -5.32 -19.10
C HIS A 119 16.64 -4.46 -18.95
N VAL A 120 15.51 -5.03 -19.34
CA VAL A 120 14.17 -4.49 -19.12
C VAL A 120 13.44 -5.52 -18.28
N PHE A 121 12.88 -5.06 -17.17
CA PHE A 121 12.16 -5.90 -16.23
C PHE A 121 10.67 -5.65 -16.35
N VAL A 122 9.87 -6.69 -16.14
CA VAL A 122 8.40 -6.63 -16.15
C VAL A 122 7.91 -7.29 -14.86
N GLY A 123 7.21 -6.52 -14.03
CA GLY A 123 6.41 -7.04 -12.93
C GLY A 123 5.00 -7.33 -13.44
N ILE A 124 4.53 -8.56 -13.23
CA ILE A 124 3.21 -9.01 -13.65
C ILE A 124 2.47 -9.51 -12.41
N ASP A 125 1.32 -8.92 -12.11
CA ASP A 125 0.37 -9.46 -11.14
C ASP A 125 -0.87 -9.95 -11.90
N THR A 126 -1.12 -11.25 -11.85
CA THR A 126 -2.18 -11.90 -12.62
C THR A 126 -3.46 -12.04 -11.80
N CYS A 127 -4.62 -12.06 -12.47
CA CYS A 127 -5.90 -12.27 -11.81
C CYS A 127 -5.98 -13.71 -11.25
N GLY A 128 -6.01 -13.84 -9.92
CA GLY A 128 -6.24 -15.14 -9.24
C GLY A 128 -7.70 -15.65 -9.31
N GLY A 129 -8.30 -15.73 -10.50
CA GLY A 129 -9.59 -16.39 -10.75
C GLY A 129 -10.86 -15.69 -10.24
N GLY A 130 -10.78 -14.42 -9.84
CA GLY A 130 -11.92 -13.57 -9.44
C GLY A 130 -12.06 -12.32 -10.31
N SER A 131 -12.94 -11.37 -9.93
CA SER A 131 -13.16 -10.08 -10.59
C SER A 131 -11.99 -9.09 -10.49
N ASN A 132 -10.76 -9.58 -10.36
CA ASN A 132 -9.55 -8.78 -10.16
C ASN A 132 -9.01 -8.26 -11.50
N PHE A 133 -8.14 -7.26 -11.41
CA PHE A 133 -7.43 -6.71 -12.56
C PHE A 133 -6.07 -7.40 -12.67
N MET A 134 -5.59 -7.53 -13.91
CA MET A 134 -4.19 -7.82 -14.17
C MET A 134 -3.46 -6.48 -14.20
N ALA A 135 -2.23 -6.48 -13.69
CA ALA A 135 -1.35 -5.33 -13.81
C ALA A 135 0.02 -5.72 -14.36
N LEU A 136 0.52 -4.88 -15.26
CA LEU A 136 1.83 -4.98 -15.89
C LEU A 136 2.57 -3.68 -15.64
N VAL A 137 3.74 -3.76 -15.00
CA VAL A 137 4.61 -2.61 -14.77
C VAL A 137 6.00 -2.95 -15.25
N SER A 138 6.52 -2.14 -16.16
CA SER A 138 7.86 -2.33 -16.73
C SER A 138 8.78 -1.20 -16.42
N GLY A 139 10.05 -1.55 -16.21
CA GLY A 139 11.10 -0.58 -15.95
C GLY A 139 12.48 -1.09 -16.31
N ALA A 140 13.42 -0.15 -16.40
CA ALA A 140 14.82 -0.41 -16.64
C ALA A 140 15.67 0.51 -15.76
N TYR A 141 16.86 0.04 -15.38
CA TYR A 141 17.81 0.89 -14.67
C TYR A 141 18.62 1.72 -15.67
N SER A 142 18.71 3.02 -15.41
CA SER A 142 19.73 3.87 -16.03
C SER A 142 21.12 3.56 -15.46
N TRP A 143 22.15 4.05 -16.14
CA TRP A 143 23.55 3.82 -15.78
C TRP A 143 23.91 4.32 -14.36
N ASP A 144 23.21 5.34 -13.87
CA ASP A 144 23.34 5.91 -12.52
C ASP A 144 22.55 5.12 -11.45
N GLY A 145 21.91 4.02 -11.83
CA GLY A 145 21.21 3.13 -10.92
C GLY A 145 19.83 3.64 -10.48
N ILE A 146 19.18 4.51 -11.26
CA ILE A 146 17.77 4.89 -11.08
C ILE A 146 16.87 3.93 -11.86
N LEU A 147 15.88 3.35 -11.20
CA LEU A 147 14.83 2.55 -11.85
C LEU A 147 13.83 3.48 -12.55
N GLN A 148 13.80 3.46 -13.86
CA GLN A 148 12.85 4.23 -14.67
C GLN A 148 11.67 3.36 -15.08
N ILE A 149 10.45 3.80 -14.77
CA ILE A 149 9.21 3.13 -15.19
C ILE A 149 8.88 3.54 -16.62
N LEU A 150 8.80 2.54 -17.50
CA LEU A 150 8.66 2.67 -18.95
C LEU A 150 7.22 2.41 -19.41
N ALA A 151 6.54 1.44 -18.78
CA ALA A 151 5.14 1.19 -19.08
C ALA A 151 4.34 0.72 -17.87
N VAL A 152 3.06 1.08 -17.84
CA VAL A 152 2.09 0.67 -16.81
C VAL A 152 0.76 0.37 -17.50
N ASP A 153 0.26 -0.84 -17.35
CA ASP A 153 -1.07 -1.24 -17.84
C ASP A 153 -1.84 -1.95 -16.74
N THR A 154 -3.13 -1.65 -16.66
CA THR A 154 -4.06 -2.37 -15.78
C THR A 154 -5.32 -2.71 -16.54
N SER A 155 -5.74 -3.97 -16.52
CA SER A 155 -6.87 -4.44 -17.34
C SER A 155 -7.68 -5.48 -16.60
N PRO A 156 -9.02 -5.44 -16.65
CA PRO A 156 -9.84 -6.54 -16.18
C PRO A 156 -9.67 -7.71 -17.15
N ILE A 157 -9.29 -8.88 -16.65
CA ILE A 157 -9.08 -10.07 -17.48
C ILE A 157 -10.08 -11.14 -17.10
N THR A 158 -10.75 -11.68 -18.10
CA THR A 158 -11.77 -12.73 -17.96
C THR A 158 -11.41 -14.03 -18.69
N SER A 159 -10.38 -14.01 -19.53
CA SER A 159 -9.93 -15.18 -20.29
C SER A 159 -8.42 -15.13 -20.56
N ASP A 160 -7.83 -16.30 -20.82
CA ASP A 160 -6.41 -16.43 -21.16
C ASP A 160 -6.06 -15.71 -22.48
N ALA A 161 -6.96 -15.71 -23.47
CA ALA A 161 -6.76 -14.98 -24.71
C ALA A 161 -6.68 -13.45 -24.50
N GLN A 162 -7.44 -12.90 -23.55
CA GLN A 162 -7.31 -11.50 -23.16
C GLN A 162 -5.99 -11.25 -22.44
N LEU A 163 -5.57 -12.16 -21.55
CA LEU A 163 -4.27 -12.07 -20.89
C LEU A 163 -3.12 -12.01 -21.92
N GLU A 164 -3.10 -12.93 -22.87
CA GLU A 164 -2.08 -12.97 -23.94
C GLU A 164 -2.08 -11.69 -24.78
N SER A 165 -3.27 -11.20 -25.17
CA SER A 165 -3.43 -9.96 -25.92
C SER A 165 -2.87 -8.74 -25.15
N GLU A 166 -3.17 -8.64 -23.86
CA GLU A 166 -2.69 -7.52 -23.02
C GLU A 166 -1.17 -7.57 -22.83
N VAL A 167 -0.60 -8.76 -22.60
CA VAL A 167 0.85 -8.94 -22.50
C VAL A 167 1.55 -8.57 -23.82
N ALA A 168 0.99 -8.99 -24.96
CA ALA A 168 1.51 -8.65 -26.28
C ALA A 168 1.47 -7.13 -26.53
N SER A 169 0.34 -6.49 -26.20
CA SER A 169 0.16 -5.05 -26.34
C SER A 169 1.11 -4.25 -25.45
N HIS A 170 1.36 -4.71 -24.21
CA HIS A 170 2.37 -4.12 -23.33
C HIS A 170 3.78 -4.23 -23.91
N ALA A 171 4.13 -5.39 -24.47
CA ALA A 171 5.43 -5.60 -25.12
C ALA A 171 5.63 -4.68 -26.34
N GLU A 172 4.57 -4.43 -27.14
CA GLU A 172 4.61 -3.48 -28.25
C GLU A 172 4.82 -2.04 -27.77
N ARG A 173 4.14 -1.63 -26.69
CA ARG A 173 4.36 -0.31 -26.06
C ARG A 173 5.81 -0.14 -25.62
N LEU A 174 6.42 -1.17 -25.03
CA LEU A 174 7.83 -1.15 -24.65
C LEU A 174 8.77 -1.03 -25.86
N ARG A 175 8.49 -1.78 -26.93
CA ARG A 175 9.26 -1.67 -28.19
C ARG A 175 9.13 -0.31 -28.87
N ALA A 176 8.12 0.49 -28.55
CA ALA A 176 8.02 1.86 -29.04
C ALA A 176 8.91 2.85 -28.25
N ILE A 177 9.35 2.46 -27.04
CA ILE A 177 10.27 3.24 -26.21
C ILE A 177 11.71 2.84 -26.51
N LEU A 178 11.94 1.53 -26.56
CA LEU A 178 13.23 0.88 -26.76
C LEU A 178 13.51 0.69 -28.25
N GLU A 179 14.77 0.66 -28.66
CA GLU A 179 15.09 0.26 -30.03
C GLU A 179 14.61 -1.19 -30.30
N PRO A 180 14.09 -1.49 -31.50
CA PRO A 180 13.58 -2.82 -31.82
C PRO A 180 14.71 -3.86 -31.81
N ARG A 181 14.89 -4.52 -30.67
CA ARG A 181 15.79 -5.67 -30.51
C ARG A 181 15.00 -6.85 -29.97
N ARG A 182 15.30 -8.04 -30.49
CA ARG A 182 14.86 -9.28 -29.86
C ARG A 182 15.73 -9.51 -28.63
N CYS A 183 15.20 -9.18 -27.46
CA CYS A 183 15.83 -9.52 -26.20
C CYS A 183 15.39 -10.93 -25.78
N PRO A 184 16.31 -11.83 -25.39
CA PRO A 184 15.94 -13.08 -24.76
C PRO A 184 15.16 -12.78 -23.47
N VAL A 185 14.05 -13.50 -23.26
CA VAL A 185 13.20 -13.38 -22.09
C VAL A 185 13.63 -14.42 -21.05
N ALA A 186 13.80 -13.98 -19.80
CA ALA A 186 14.16 -14.85 -18.69
C ALA A 186 13.26 -14.56 -17.48
N HIS A 187 12.84 -15.61 -16.77
CA HIS A 187 12.06 -15.49 -15.55
C HIS A 187 12.99 -15.32 -14.34
N VAL A 188 12.92 -14.16 -13.68
CA VAL A 188 13.91 -13.74 -12.65
C VAL A 188 13.71 -14.47 -11.31
N SER A 189 12.46 -14.72 -10.90
CA SER A 189 12.17 -15.31 -9.58
C SER A 189 12.29 -16.84 -9.54
N CYS A 190 12.49 -17.48 -10.70
CA CYS A 190 12.40 -18.92 -10.94
C CYS A 190 11.04 -19.53 -10.55
N ASP A 191 10.68 -20.65 -11.17
CA ASP A 191 9.48 -21.39 -10.79
C ASP A 191 9.76 -22.19 -9.53
N ARG A 192 8.79 -22.23 -8.60
CA ARG A 192 8.87 -23.07 -7.41
C ARG A 192 7.73 -24.07 -7.40
N PRO A 193 7.99 -25.32 -6.96
CA PRO A 193 6.90 -26.22 -6.65
C PRO A 193 6.05 -25.60 -5.53
N SER A 194 4.73 -25.61 -5.70
CA SER A 194 3.81 -25.25 -4.63
C SER A 194 3.86 -26.28 -3.50
N ARG A 195 3.19 -26.00 -2.38
CA ARG A 195 3.18 -26.88 -1.19
C ARG A 195 2.69 -28.31 -1.48
N ASP A 196 1.93 -28.50 -2.55
CA ASP A 196 1.42 -29.78 -3.06
C ASP A 196 2.37 -30.47 -4.06
N GLY A 197 3.57 -29.91 -4.31
CA GLY A 197 4.54 -30.42 -5.25
C GLY A 197 4.27 -30.06 -6.71
N ALA A 198 3.16 -29.37 -7.02
CA ALA A 198 2.86 -28.95 -8.39
C ALA A 198 3.80 -27.81 -8.83
N MET A 199 4.38 -27.92 -10.02
CA MET A 199 5.07 -26.80 -10.67
C MET A 199 4.03 -25.73 -11.01
N ARG A 200 4.00 -24.64 -10.25
CA ARG A 200 3.18 -23.48 -10.58
C ARG A 200 4.10 -22.37 -11.09
N PRO A 201 3.95 -21.96 -12.37
CA PRO A 201 4.78 -20.91 -12.91
C PRO A 201 4.52 -19.59 -12.17
N GLY A 202 5.58 -18.82 -11.95
CA GLY A 202 5.51 -17.50 -11.31
C GLY A 202 6.07 -17.42 -9.89
N VAL A 203 5.83 -16.28 -9.25
CA VAL A 203 6.44 -15.94 -7.94
C VAL A 203 5.56 -16.45 -6.80
N TYR A 204 6.08 -17.37 -5.99
CA TYR A 204 5.43 -17.70 -4.72
C TYR A 204 5.62 -16.54 -3.72
N THR A 205 4.55 -15.80 -3.42
CA THR A 205 4.60 -14.66 -2.50
C THR A 205 4.25 -15.08 -1.07
N THR A 206 5.26 -15.22 -0.20
CA THR A 206 5.04 -15.32 1.25
C THR A 206 4.83 -13.94 1.86
N TRP A 207 4.39 -13.89 3.13
CA TRP A 207 4.28 -12.62 3.85
C TRP A 207 5.65 -11.92 3.95
N GLU A 208 6.71 -12.67 4.23
CA GLU A 208 8.08 -12.18 4.34
C GLU A 208 8.57 -11.58 3.01
N ILE A 209 8.28 -12.25 1.88
CA ILE A 209 8.62 -11.73 0.56
C ILE A 209 7.84 -10.45 0.29
N LYS A 210 6.54 -10.39 0.59
CA LYS A 210 5.74 -9.16 0.44
C LYS A 210 6.29 -7.99 1.26
N GLU A 211 6.70 -8.26 2.49
CA GLU A 211 7.31 -7.25 3.37
C GLU A 211 8.67 -6.77 2.80
N ARG A 212 9.49 -7.67 2.24
CA ARG A 212 10.75 -7.31 1.57
C ARG A 212 10.52 -6.48 0.32
N MET A 213 9.54 -6.87 -0.52
CA MET A 213 9.19 -6.12 -1.72
C MET A 213 8.74 -4.70 -1.38
N ARG A 214 7.88 -4.56 -0.35
CA ARG A 214 7.39 -3.27 0.14
C ARG A 214 8.54 -2.43 0.70
N HIS A 215 9.54 -3.05 1.32
CA HIS A 215 10.72 -2.35 1.83
C HIS A 215 11.60 -1.80 0.71
N GLU A 216 11.84 -2.62 -0.30
CA GLU A 216 12.66 -2.20 -1.42
C GLU A 216 12.00 -1.07 -2.20
N LEU A 217 10.69 -1.16 -2.48
CA LEU A 217 9.98 -0.07 -3.13
C LEU A 217 9.98 1.22 -2.29
N GLN A 218 9.72 1.13 -0.97
CA GLN A 218 9.74 2.30 -0.09
C GLN A 218 11.13 2.95 -0.04
N ARG A 219 12.20 2.15 -0.05
CA ARG A 219 13.59 2.64 -0.11
C ARG A 219 13.83 3.43 -1.41
N LEU A 220 13.48 2.85 -2.55
CA LEU A 220 13.63 3.51 -3.85
C LEU A 220 12.84 4.82 -3.95
N LEU A 221 11.60 4.84 -3.44
CA LEU A 221 10.75 6.04 -3.39
C LEU A 221 11.40 7.16 -2.56
N ARG A 222 11.83 6.85 -1.32
CA ARG A 222 12.45 7.85 -0.43
C ARG A 222 13.78 8.38 -0.94
N GLU A 223 14.60 7.51 -1.52
CA GLU A 223 15.90 7.89 -2.07
C GLU A 223 15.79 8.52 -3.47
N ARG A 224 14.56 8.68 -4.02
CA ARG A 224 14.32 9.21 -5.38
C ARG A 224 15.05 8.41 -6.47
N ARG A 225 15.25 7.11 -6.22
CA ARG A 225 15.90 6.11 -7.09
C ARG A 225 14.91 5.34 -7.95
N ILE A 226 13.64 5.74 -7.93
CA ILE A 226 12.62 5.30 -8.87
C ILE A 226 11.91 6.53 -9.46
N ARG A 227 11.71 6.54 -10.78
CA ARG A 227 11.12 7.68 -11.50
C ARG A 227 10.26 7.21 -12.68
N LEU A 228 9.29 8.02 -13.10
CA LEU A 228 8.55 7.77 -14.33
C LEU A 228 9.37 8.28 -15.52
N SER A 229 9.33 7.53 -16.63
CA SER A 229 9.89 7.99 -17.88
C SER A 229 9.11 9.18 -18.46
N ASP A 230 9.79 10.10 -19.12
CA ASP A 230 9.14 11.13 -19.97
C ASP A 230 8.46 10.51 -21.20
N ARG A 231 8.92 9.34 -21.65
CA ARG A 231 8.35 8.52 -22.73
C ARG A 231 7.48 7.37 -22.23
N LEU A 232 7.02 7.44 -20.98
CA LEU A 232 6.14 6.44 -20.36
C LEU A 232 4.95 6.11 -21.28
N ARG A 233 4.67 4.82 -21.47
CA ARG A 233 3.52 4.34 -22.25
C ARG A 233 2.54 3.60 -21.36
N CYS A 234 1.26 3.84 -21.57
CA CYS A 234 0.18 3.16 -20.86
C CYS A 234 -0.90 2.77 -21.86
N GLY A 235 -1.63 1.70 -21.57
CA GLY A 235 -2.81 1.27 -22.29
C GLY A 235 -3.93 2.27 -22.09
N ARG A 236 -4.05 2.82 -20.88
CA ARG A 236 -4.99 3.89 -20.53
C ARG A 236 -4.26 5.01 -19.80
N GLU A 237 -4.64 6.26 -20.07
CA GLU A 237 -4.06 7.43 -19.40
C GLU A 237 -4.26 7.39 -17.86
N ALA A 238 -5.34 6.76 -17.41
CA ALA A 238 -5.66 6.58 -16.01
C ALA A 238 -4.77 5.54 -15.29
N ASP A 239 -4.03 4.67 -15.99
CA ASP A 239 -3.31 3.56 -15.36
C ASP A 239 -2.22 4.04 -14.38
N VAL A 240 -1.53 5.14 -14.69
CA VAL A 240 -0.56 5.76 -13.79
C VAL A 240 -1.24 6.34 -12.56
N GLN A 241 -2.38 7.01 -12.74
CA GLN A 241 -3.13 7.60 -11.63
C GLN A 241 -3.67 6.52 -10.71
N GLU A 242 -4.13 5.39 -11.28
CA GLU A 242 -4.58 4.24 -10.52
C GLU A 242 -3.43 3.58 -9.75
N LEU A 243 -2.25 3.42 -10.37
CA LEU A 243 -1.04 2.97 -9.66
C LEU A 243 -0.71 3.86 -8.46
N LEU A 244 -0.63 5.18 -8.65
CA LEU A 244 -0.32 6.13 -7.57
C LEU A 244 -1.37 6.10 -6.47
N LYS A 245 -2.65 5.99 -6.84
CA LYS A 245 -3.77 5.87 -5.89
C LYS A 245 -3.68 4.58 -5.08
N GLN A 246 -3.37 3.45 -5.72
CA GLN A 246 -3.20 2.16 -5.03
C GLN A 246 -2.02 2.20 -4.05
N LEU A 247 -0.87 2.77 -4.44
CA LEU A 247 0.28 2.94 -3.54
C LEU A 247 -0.06 3.76 -2.30
N LYS A 248 -0.80 4.87 -2.45
CA LYS A 248 -1.19 5.73 -1.31
C LYS A 248 -2.15 5.06 -0.32
N ARG A 249 -2.91 4.07 -0.79
CA ARG A 249 -3.92 3.33 -0.02
C ARG A 249 -3.41 1.97 0.48
N PHE A 250 -2.18 1.61 0.13
CA PHE A 250 -1.61 0.33 0.53
C PHE A 250 -1.32 0.38 2.04
N GLU A 251 -1.93 -0.51 2.81
CA GLU A 251 -1.96 -0.41 4.27
C GLU A 251 -1.63 -1.74 4.97
N TYR A 252 -1.23 -1.63 6.23
CA TYR A 252 -1.07 -2.73 7.16
C TYR A 252 -2.43 -3.09 7.77
N ILE A 253 -2.88 -4.31 7.52
CA ILE A 253 -4.02 -4.94 8.18
C ILE A 253 -3.53 -5.74 9.39
N TYR A 254 -4.12 -5.48 10.55
CA TYR A 254 -3.87 -6.27 11.75
C TYR A 254 -5.02 -7.25 11.97
N LYS A 255 -4.75 -8.54 11.82
CA LYS A 255 -5.74 -9.58 12.16
C LYS A 255 -5.48 -10.07 13.58
N SER A 256 -6.52 -10.06 14.42
CA SER A 256 -6.49 -10.78 15.70
C SER A 256 -6.57 -12.28 15.43
N SER A 257 -5.61 -13.06 15.93
CA SER A 257 -5.71 -14.51 15.92
C SER A 257 -6.84 -14.93 16.87
N SER A 258 -7.65 -15.90 16.46
CA SER A 258 -8.73 -16.49 17.26
C SER A 258 -8.24 -17.52 18.28
N SER A 259 -6.93 -17.80 18.33
CA SER A 259 -6.32 -18.77 19.24
C SER A 259 -5.95 -18.09 20.57
N SER A 260 -6.59 -18.56 21.65
CA SER A 260 -6.55 -18.06 23.02
C SER A 260 -5.22 -18.22 23.79
N VAL A 261 -4.11 -18.50 23.11
CA VAL A 261 -2.80 -18.70 23.74
C VAL A 261 -1.78 -17.86 22.98
N ALA A 262 -1.32 -16.78 23.62
CA ALA A 262 -0.47 -15.72 23.08
C ALA A 262 -1.13 -14.84 21.99
N ASN A 263 -1.47 -13.62 22.40
CA ASN A 263 -2.19 -12.60 21.64
C ASN A 263 -1.29 -11.91 20.59
N GLU A 264 -0.59 -12.69 19.75
CA GLU A 264 0.26 -12.14 18.67
C GLU A 264 -0.63 -11.66 17.52
N ARG A 265 -0.77 -10.34 17.39
CA ARG A 265 -1.44 -9.73 16.24
C ARG A 265 -0.61 -10.00 14.99
N LYS A 266 -1.15 -10.77 14.05
CA LYS A 266 -0.49 -10.96 12.75
C LYS A 266 -0.69 -9.68 11.92
N ARG A 267 0.40 -8.91 11.77
CA ARG A 267 0.48 -7.78 10.85
C ARG A 267 0.60 -8.32 9.43
N MET A 268 -0.33 -7.95 8.56
CA MET A 268 -0.32 -8.31 7.15
C MET A 268 -0.34 -7.03 6.32
N ILE A 269 0.24 -7.06 5.12
CA ILE A 269 0.09 -5.96 4.16
C ILE A 269 -1.00 -6.34 3.16
N SER A 270 -1.91 -5.42 2.84
CA SER A 270 -2.85 -5.60 1.74
C SER A 270 -3.43 -4.26 1.27
N GLY A 271 -3.64 -4.11 -0.03
CA GLY A 271 -4.45 -3.04 -0.60
C GLY A 271 -5.89 -3.47 -0.92
N LYS A 272 -6.27 -4.75 -0.69
CA LYS A 272 -7.62 -5.29 -0.95
C LYS A 272 -8.65 -4.95 0.14
N VAL A 273 -8.36 -3.99 1.01
CA VAL A 273 -9.31 -3.58 2.05
C VAL A 273 -10.57 -3.04 1.34
N HIS A 274 -11.74 -3.54 1.71
CA HIS A 274 -13.04 -3.12 1.16
C HIS A 274 -13.25 -3.34 -0.35
N GLY A 275 -12.69 -4.40 -0.93
CA GLY A 275 -12.96 -4.78 -2.33
C GLY A 275 -12.25 -3.90 -3.36
N GLN A 276 -11.17 -3.22 -2.95
CA GLN A 276 -10.32 -2.43 -3.85
C GLN A 276 -9.24 -3.30 -4.50
N ASN A 277 -8.78 -2.85 -5.67
CA ASN A 277 -7.69 -3.50 -6.40
C ASN A 277 -6.34 -3.01 -5.89
N ASP A 278 -5.37 -3.91 -5.77
CA ASP A 278 -3.99 -3.59 -5.40
C ASP A 278 -2.97 -4.16 -6.39
N ASP A 279 -3.46 -4.64 -7.53
CA ASP A 279 -2.68 -5.41 -8.49
C ASP A 279 -1.57 -4.54 -9.11
N ALA A 280 -1.80 -3.24 -9.35
CA ALA A 280 -0.78 -2.33 -9.89
C ALA A 280 0.33 -2.02 -8.87
N ALA A 281 -0.04 -1.83 -7.61
CA ALA A 281 0.93 -1.65 -6.53
C ALA A 281 1.78 -2.91 -6.33
N LEU A 282 1.17 -4.11 -6.40
CA LEU A 282 1.87 -5.39 -6.31
C LEU A 282 2.78 -5.63 -7.51
N ALA A 283 2.34 -5.33 -8.74
CA ALA A 283 3.17 -5.43 -9.93
C ALA A 283 4.40 -4.51 -9.85
N LEU A 284 4.25 -3.29 -9.33
CA LEU A 284 5.37 -2.38 -9.10
C LEU A 284 6.32 -2.89 -7.99
N MET A 285 5.76 -3.44 -6.91
CA MET A 285 6.55 -4.05 -5.83
C MET A 285 7.39 -5.25 -6.33
N LEU A 286 6.80 -6.10 -7.17
CA LEU A 286 7.47 -7.22 -7.84
C LEU A 286 8.61 -6.70 -8.72
N LEU A 287 8.33 -5.70 -9.56
CA LEU A 287 9.31 -5.08 -10.43
C LEU A 287 10.50 -4.54 -9.63
N ALA A 288 10.23 -3.71 -8.62
CA ALA A 288 11.27 -3.07 -7.81
C ALA A 288 12.18 -4.10 -7.12
N TYR A 289 11.59 -5.10 -6.48
CA TYR A 289 12.35 -6.09 -5.71
C TYR A 289 13.16 -7.04 -6.59
N TRP A 290 12.54 -7.67 -7.59
CA TRP A 290 13.22 -8.70 -8.38
C TRP A 290 14.27 -8.11 -9.33
N SER A 291 14.04 -6.90 -9.84
CA SER A 291 15.05 -6.21 -10.65
C SER A 291 16.28 -5.83 -9.82
N SER A 292 16.07 -5.31 -8.60
CA SER A 292 17.15 -5.02 -7.65
C SER A 292 17.90 -6.29 -7.26
N TYR A 293 17.17 -7.36 -6.95
CA TYR A 293 17.75 -8.67 -6.66
C TYR A 293 18.63 -9.17 -7.81
N TYR A 294 18.14 -9.17 -9.05
CA TYR A 294 18.88 -9.63 -10.22
C TYR A 294 20.19 -8.87 -10.42
N ILE A 295 20.14 -7.54 -10.30
CA ILE A 295 21.32 -6.67 -10.46
C ILE A 295 22.33 -6.91 -9.34
N ASN A 296 21.87 -7.01 -8.10
CA ASN A 296 22.75 -7.22 -6.93
C ASN A 296 23.35 -8.62 -6.86
N ASN A 297 22.86 -9.57 -7.67
CA ASN A 297 23.36 -10.95 -7.73
C ASN A 297 24.03 -11.27 -9.08
N ASP A 298 24.64 -10.28 -9.73
CA ASP A 298 25.40 -10.43 -10.98
C ASP A 298 24.60 -11.11 -12.11
N GLY A 299 23.32 -10.79 -12.21
CA GLY A 299 22.42 -11.34 -13.22
C GLY A 299 21.99 -12.79 -12.98
N LYS A 300 22.14 -13.29 -11.74
CA LYS A 300 21.61 -14.59 -11.34
C LYS A 300 20.13 -14.47 -10.97
N CYS A 301 19.31 -15.35 -11.56
CA CYS A 301 17.93 -15.55 -11.13
C CYS A 301 17.90 -16.19 -9.73
N ALA A 302 16.77 -16.08 -9.04
CA ALA A 302 16.60 -16.60 -7.69
C ALA A 302 16.49 -18.14 -7.68
N THR A 303 17.61 -18.84 -7.82
CA THR A 303 17.67 -20.29 -7.70
C THR A 303 17.72 -20.68 -6.22
N GLY A 304 16.61 -21.19 -5.67
CA GLY A 304 16.62 -21.92 -4.39
C GLY A 304 16.86 -21.10 -3.10
N ALA A 305 16.17 -19.96 -2.92
CA ALA A 305 16.13 -19.23 -1.64
C ALA A 305 15.02 -19.73 -0.67
#